data_AF-A0A2V1B5D9-F1
#
_entry.id   AF-A0A2V1B5D9-F1
#
_cell.length_a   1.000
_cell.length_b   1.000
_cell.length_c   1.000
_cell.angle_alpha   90.00
_cell.angle_beta   90.00
_cell.angle_gamma   90.00
#
_symmetry.space_group_name_H-M   'P 1'
#
loop_
_entity.id
_entity.type
_entity.pdbx_description
1 polymer ?
#
loop_
_entity_poly.entity_id
_entity_poly.type
_entity_poly.pdbx_seq_one_letter_code
_entity_poly.pdbx_strand_id
1 'polypeptide(L)'
;IYGNELADSLAKQATTLAPNTNETSFAVLGCKAKQVSTREWESALDQYEKTPCQNTTTYRKQFPWQLRSKIHLPPGTRRELASSFFQLKLGHGFIRSYLYRLGRTDSDLCRCGRRETTAHLLLSC
;
A
#
# COMPACT_ATOMS: atom_id res chain seq x y z
N ILE A 1 -16.85 24.54 16.64
CA ILE A 1 -16.99 24.19 18.09
C ILE A 1 -15.91 24.95 18.82
N TYR A 2 -16.29 25.95 19.62
CA TYR A 2 -15.36 26.89 20.27
C TYR A 2 -14.23 26.21 21.06
N GLY A 3 -14.52 25.08 21.71
CA GLY A 3 -13.53 24.30 22.46
C GLY A 3 -12.36 23.77 21.61
N ASN A 4 -12.60 23.41 20.34
CA ASN A 4 -11.52 22.92 19.47
C ASN A 4 -10.56 24.05 19.07
N GLU A 5 -11.10 25.25 18.86
CA GLU A 5 -10.30 26.43 18.51
C GLU A 5 -9.46 26.89 19.70
N LEU A 6 -10.03 26.89 20.91
CA LEU A 6 -9.28 27.18 22.14
C LEU A 6 -8.17 26.14 22.35
N ALA A 7 -8.47 24.85 22.21
CA ALA A 7 -7.48 23.79 22.35
C ALA A 7 -6.33 23.93 21.33
N ASP A 8 -6.64 24.23 20.07
CA ASP A 8 -5.63 24.47 19.03
C ASP A 8 -4.77 25.71 19.32
N SER A 9 -5.37 26.79 19.81
CA SER A 9 -4.64 28.01 20.18
C SER A 9 -3.67 27.78 21.35
N LEU A 10 -4.09 27.04 22.38
CA LEU A 10 -3.26 26.68 23.52
C LEU A 10 -2.13 25.74 23.11
N ALA A 11 -2.41 24.77 22.23
CA ALA A 11 -1.39 23.88 21.69
C ALA A 11 -0.30 24.66 20.92
N LYS A 12 -0.70 25.63 20.08
CA LYS A 12 0.24 26.52 19.35
C LYS A 12 1.06 27.41 20.28
N GLN A 13 0.48 27.89 21.37
CA GLN A 13 1.24 28.65 22.37
C GLN A 13 2.28 27.76 23.05
N ALA A 14 1.90 26.53 23.41
CA ALA A 14 2.80 25.57 24.05
C ALA A 14 4.02 25.21 23.18
N THR A 15 3.93 25.26 21.84
CA THR A 15 5.10 25.00 20.99
C THR A 15 6.20 26.07 21.08
N THR A 16 5.94 27.22 21.70
CA THR A 16 6.95 28.27 21.93
C THR A 16 7.73 28.08 23.23
N LEU A 17 7.24 27.22 24.13
CA LEU A 17 7.91 26.92 25.39
C LEU A 17 9.14 26.03 25.14
N ALA A 18 10.21 26.27 25.91
CA ALA A 18 11.38 25.43 25.86
C ALA A 18 11.00 23.99 26.27
N PRO A 19 11.39 22.96 25.50
CA PRO A 19 11.08 21.60 25.86
C PRO A 19 11.86 21.19 27.11
N ASN A 20 11.19 20.50 28.03
CA ASN A 20 11.80 19.99 29.26
C ASN A 20 12.61 18.71 29.03
N THR A 21 12.55 18.12 27.84
CA THR A 21 13.22 16.86 27.50
C THR A 21 13.76 16.91 26.07
N ASN A 22 14.81 16.14 25.80
CA ASN A 22 15.34 15.94 24.44
C ASN A 22 14.66 14.77 23.71
N GLU A 23 13.60 14.19 24.28
CA GLU A 23 12.88 13.09 23.67
C GLU A 23 12.02 13.58 22.51
N THR A 24 12.03 12.84 21.41
CA THR A 24 11.20 13.15 20.24
C THR A 24 9.83 12.49 20.38
N SER A 25 8.79 13.11 19.85
CA SER A 25 7.45 12.52 19.88
C SER A 25 7.31 11.40 18.84
N PHE A 26 6.49 10.39 19.15
CA PHE A 26 6.13 9.35 18.19
C PHE A 26 5.52 9.91 16.89
N ALA A 27 4.83 11.05 16.97
CA ALA A 27 4.31 11.73 15.80
C ALA A 27 5.43 12.22 14.87
N VAL A 28 6.49 12.82 15.42
CA VAL A 28 7.66 13.28 14.65
C VAL A 28 8.39 12.08 14.03
N LEU A 29 8.58 11.00 14.79
CA LEU A 29 9.16 9.75 14.28
C LEU A 29 8.34 9.16 13.13
N GLY A 30 7.02 9.08 13.27
CA GLY A 30 6.12 8.60 12.22
C GLY A 30 6.19 9.46 10.96
N CYS A 31 6.20 10.78 11.11
CA CYS A 31 6.41 11.72 10.00
C CYS A 31 7.75 11.48 9.31
N LYS A 32 8.84 11.27 10.09
CA LYS A 32 10.17 11.05 9.53
C LYS A 32 10.28 9.72 8.81
N ALA A 33 9.75 8.64 9.39
CA ALA A 33 9.69 7.33 8.76
C ALA A 33 8.94 7.38 7.42
N LYS A 34 7.79 8.06 7.39
CA LYS A 34 7.05 8.29 6.15
C LYS A 34 7.86 9.09 5.13
N GLN A 35 8.53 10.15 5.55
CA GLN A 35 9.37 10.97 4.66
C GLN A 35 10.50 10.16 4.03
N VAL A 36 11.18 9.34 4.83
CA VAL A 36 12.27 8.46 4.34
C VAL A 36 11.73 7.45 3.35
N SER A 37 10.66 6.73 3.71
CA SER A 37 10.04 5.75 2.83
C SER A 37 9.57 6.36 1.51
N THR A 38 8.93 7.53 1.54
CA THR A 38 8.53 8.22 0.30
C THR A 38 9.73 8.54 -0.59
N ARG A 39 10.83 9.05 -0.03
CA ARG A 39 12.04 9.38 -0.81
C ARG A 39 12.69 8.17 -1.45
N GLU A 40 12.74 7.05 -0.74
CA GLU A 40 13.26 5.79 -1.29
C GLU A 40 12.45 5.35 -2.51
N TRP A 41 11.11 5.42 -2.42
CA TRP A 41 10.22 5.10 -3.52
C TRP A 41 10.31 6.10 -4.68
N GLU A 42 10.48 7.40 -4.41
CA GLU A 42 10.72 8.42 -5.43
C GLU A 42 12.01 8.11 -6.20
N SER A 43 13.09 7.79 -5.49
CA SER A 43 14.36 7.42 -6.12
C SER A 43 14.25 6.17 -7.00
N ALA A 44 13.52 5.15 -6.55
CA ALA A 44 13.27 3.94 -7.33
C ALA A 44 12.45 4.25 -8.59
N LEU A 45 11.44 5.12 -8.49
CA LEU A 45 10.62 5.55 -9.63
C LEU A 45 11.45 6.34 -10.64
N ASP A 46 12.27 7.28 -10.19
CA ASP A 46 13.17 8.07 -11.06
C ASP A 46 14.14 7.15 -11.82
N GLN A 47 14.71 6.17 -11.14
CA GLN A 47 15.61 5.20 -11.78
C GLN A 47 14.87 4.35 -12.81
N TYR A 48 13.66 3.90 -12.49
CA TYR A 48 12.82 3.18 -13.42
C TYR A 48 12.53 4.05 -14.64
N GLU A 49 12.11 5.31 -14.47
CA GLU A 49 11.77 6.27 -15.51
C GLU A 49 12.91 6.57 -16.50
N LYS A 50 14.15 6.64 -16.00
CA LYS A 50 15.36 6.81 -16.82
C LYS A 50 15.62 5.67 -17.81
N THR A 51 15.04 4.50 -17.59
CA THR A 51 15.18 3.37 -18.52
C THR A 51 14.44 3.70 -19.83
N PRO A 52 15.14 3.76 -20.99
CA PRO A 52 14.51 4.12 -22.24
C PRO A 52 13.43 3.11 -22.65
N CYS A 53 12.26 3.62 -22.99
CA CYS A 53 11.15 2.84 -23.50
C CYS A 53 10.63 3.52 -24.78
N GLN A 54 10.96 2.92 -25.93
CA GLN A 54 10.64 3.45 -27.25
C GLN A 54 9.19 3.16 -27.67
N ASN A 55 8.59 2.10 -27.14
CA ASN A 55 7.23 1.68 -27.50
C ASN A 55 6.17 2.38 -26.63
N THR A 56 5.35 3.22 -27.26
CA THR A 56 4.28 4.02 -26.66
C THR A 56 3.08 3.20 -26.19
N THR A 57 2.89 1.98 -26.70
CA THR A 57 1.77 1.10 -26.33
C THR A 57 2.09 0.18 -25.16
N THR A 58 3.30 0.27 -24.61
CA THR A 58 3.67 -0.53 -23.44
C THR A 58 2.82 -0.15 -22.23
N TYR A 59 2.52 -1.14 -21.39
CA TYR A 59 1.78 -0.95 -20.14
C TYR A 59 2.33 0.19 -19.30
N ARG A 60 3.67 0.30 -19.22
CA ARG A 60 4.36 1.38 -18.50
C ARG A 60 4.02 2.78 -19.02
N LYS A 61 3.89 2.97 -20.35
CA LYS A 61 3.57 4.28 -20.95
C LYS A 61 2.08 4.60 -20.83
N GLN A 62 1.22 3.59 -20.87
CA GLN A 62 -0.23 3.75 -20.70
C GLN A 62 -0.63 3.99 -19.23
N PHE A 63 0.11 3.37 -18.30
CA PHE A 63 -0.17 3.41 -16.86
C PHE A 63 1.09 3.85 -16.10
N PRO A 64 1.41 5.16 -16.08
CA PRO A 64 2.58 5.67 -15.38
C PRO A 64 2.48 5.36 -13.89
N TRP A 65 3.59 4.93 -13.31
CA TRP A 65 3.68 4.70 -11.88
C TRP A 65 3.54 6.03 -11.14
N GLN A 66 2.75 6.00 -10.06
CA GLN A 66 2.52 7.17 -9.23
C GLN A 66 2.53 6.76 -7.77
N LEU A 67 3.27 7.52 -6.96
CA LEU A 67 3.28 7.33 -5.52
C LEU A 67 2.00 7.91 -4.94
N ARG A 68 1.09 7.02 -4.53
CA ARG A 68 -0.20 7.40 -3.95
C ARG A 68 -0.35 6.77 -2.59
N SER A 69 -0.80 7.56 -1.62
CA SER A 69 -1.09 7.09 -0.26
C SER A 69 -2.37 6.26 -0.17
N LYS A 70 -3.26 6.38 -1.17
CA LYS A 70 -4.53 5.66 -1.26
C LYS A 70 -4.61 4.90 -2.56
N ILE A 71 -5.12 3.69 -2.48
CA ILE A 71 -5.48 2.88 -3.64
C ILE A 71 -6.60 3.61 -4.40
N HIS A 72 -6.38 3.89 -5.68
CA HIS A 72 -7.40 4.44 -6.54
C HIS A 72 -8.32 3.32 -7.04
N LEU A 73 -9.59 3.38 -6.66
CA LEU A 73 -10.64 2.47 -7.11
C LEU A 73 -11.67 3.27 -7.92
N PRO A 74 -12.21 2.69 -9.01
CA PRO A 74 -13.33 3.31 -9.72
C PRO A 74 -14.51 3.60 -8.78
N PRO A 75 -15.16 4.77 -8.89
CA PRO A 75 -16.35 5.07 -8.10
C PRO A 75 -17.41 3.98 -8.23
N GLY A 76 -18.03 3.60 -7.11
CA GLY A 76 -19.05 2.53 -7.09
C GLY A 76 -18.48 1.10 -7.02
N THR A 77 -17.16 0.92 -7.01
CA THR A 77 -16.56 -0.41 -6.79
C THR A 77 -16.91 -0.92 -5.40
N ARG A 78 -17.60 -2.07 -5.34
CA ARG A 78 -17.92 -2.75 -4.07
C ARG A 78 -16.63 -3.15 -3.34
N ARG A 79 -16.65 -3.04 -2.01
CA ARG A 79 -15.48 -3.33 -1.17
C ARG A 79 -14.99 -4.77 -1.34
N GLU A 80 -15.92 -5.72 -1.47
CA GLU A 80 -15.62 -7.15 -1.65
C GLU A 80 -14.87 -7.37 -2.96
N LEU A 81 -15.34 -6.76 -4.05
CA LEU A 81 -14.71 -6.88 -5.36
C LEU A 81 -13.31 -6.26 -5.36
N ALA A 82 -13.16 -5.06 -4.78
CA ALA A 82 -11.86 -4.43 -4.63
C ALA A 82 -10.90 -5.30 -3.81
N SER A 83 -11.38 -5.87 -2.69
CA SER A 83 -10.56 -6.74 -1.85
C SER A 83 -10.11 -7.99 -2.61
N SER A 84 -11.04 -8.71 -3.26
CA SER A 84 -10.72 -9.90 -4.05
C SER A 84 -9.73 -9.60 -5.17
N PHE A 85 -9.89 -8.45 -5.86
CA PHE A 85 -8.95 -8.02 -6.89
C PHE A 85 -7.53 -7.85 -6.34
N PHE A 86 -7.35 -7.15 -5.22
CA PHE A 86 -6.01 -6.98 -4.64
C PHE A 86 -5.45 -8.26 -4.03
N GLN A 87 -6.30 -9.11 -3.45
CA GLN A 87 -5.88 -10.42 -2.97
C GLN A 87 -5.32 -11.28 -4.10
N LEU A 88 -6.00 -11.29 -5.25
CA LEU A 88 -5.54 -11.99 -6.46
C LEU A 88 -4.29 -11.33 -7.06
N LYS A 89 -4.21 -10.00 -7.07
CA LYS A 89 -3.06 -9.27 -7.61
C LYS A 89 -1.79 -9.50 -6.79
N LEU A 90 -1.91 -9.55 -5.46
CA LEU A 90 -0.80 -9.74 -4.55
C LEU A 90 -0.47 -11.22 -4.33
N GLY A 91 -1.44 -12.12 -4.54
CA GLY A 91 -1.31 -13.53 -4.15
C GLY A 91 -1.41 -13.77 -2.64
N HIS A 92 -2.02 -12.82 -1.93
CA HIS A 92 -2.27 -12.85 -0.50
C HIS A 92 -3.77 -12.78 -0.27
N GLY A 93 -4.37 -13.84 0.27
CA GLY A 93 -5.81 -13.89 0.51
C GLY A 93 -6.33 -15.31 0.62
N PHE A 94 -7.59 -15.53 0.25
CA PHE A 94 -8.21 -16.86 0.26
C PHE A 94 -7.78 -17.69 -0.97
N ILE A 95 -6.48 -17.94 -1.08
CA ILE A 95 -5.85 -18.77 -2.11
C ILE A 95 -5.18 -19.93 -1.37
N ARG A 96 -5.46 -21.19 -1.73
CA ARG A 96 -4.98 -22.33 -0.92
C ARG A 96 -3.46 -22.41 -0.82
N SER A 97 -2.72 -22.10 -1.89
CA SER A 97 -1.25 -22.06 -1.79
C SER A 97 -0.71 -20.99 -0.82
N TYR A 98 -1.46 -19.90 -0.61
CA TYR A 98 -1.12 -18.92 0.40
C TYR A 98 -1.52 -19.42 1.80
N LEU A 99 -2.74 -19.93 1.95
CA LEU A 99 -3.25 -20.43 3.24
C LEU A 99 -2.44 -21.63 3.75
N TYR A 100 -2.03 -22.55 2.88
CA TYR A 100 -1.21 -23.72 3.21
C TYR A 100 0.15 -23.29 3.76
N ARG A 101 0.78 -22.29 3.12
CA ARG A 101 2.04 -21.69 3.58
C ARG A 101 1.94 -21.08 4.98
N LEU A 102 0.75 -20.58 5.35
CA LEU A 102 0.46 -20.05 6.67
C LEU A 102 -0.01 -21.11 7.68
N GLY A 103 -0.06 -22.39 7.30
CA GLY A 103 -0.58 -23.47 8.14
C GLY A 103 -2.09 -23.35 8.43
N ARG A 104 -2.86 -22.72 7.53
CA ARG A 104 -4.32 -22.48 7.69
C ARG A 104 -5.19 -23.48 6.92
N THR A 105 -4.59 -24.35 6.12
CA THR A 105 -5.27 -25.45 5.42
C THR A 105 -4.27 -26.59 5.21
N ASP A 106 -4.78 -27.82 5.13
CA ASP A 106 -3.95 -29.02 5.00
C ASP A 106 -3.49 -29.30 3.56
N SER A 107 -4.01 -28.55 2.59
CA SER A 107 -3.68 -28.74 1.17
C SER A 107 -3.65 -27.42 0.41
N ASP A 108 -2.67 -27.28 -0.48
CA ASP A 108 -2.57 -26.18 -1.43
C ASP A 108 -3.26 -26.45 -2.78
N LEU A 109 -4.04 -27.53 -2.89
CA LEU A 109 -4.66 -27.96 -4.13
C LEU A 109 -6.04 -27.32 -4.37
N CYS A 110 -6.29 -26.90 -5.61
CA CYS A 110 -7.59 -26.49 -6.09
C CYS A 110 -8.52 -27.70 -6.26
N ARG A 111 -9.81 -27.44 -6.48
CA ARG A 111 -10.82 -28.48 -6.76
C ARG A 111 -10.50 -29.31 -8.01
N CYS A 112 -9.78 -28.74 -8.97
CA CYS A 112 -9.33 -29.46 -10.15
C CYS A 112 -8.09 -30.35 -9.90
N GLY A 113 -7.58 -30.42 -8.66
CA GLY A 113 -6.41 -31.22 -8.28
C GLY A 113 -5.04 -30.58 -8.54
N ARG A 114 -4.97 -29.40 -9.17
CA ARG A 114 -3.72 -28.65 -9.38
C ARG A 114 -3.49 -27.65 -8.26
N ARG A 115 -2.24 -27.23 -8.05
CA ARG A 115 -1.88 -26.24 -7.02
C ARG A 115 -2.62 -24.91 -7.24
N GLU A 116 -3.37 -24.48 -6.23
CA GLU A 116 -4.17 -23.26 -6.30
C GLU A 116 -3.31 -22.01 -6.08
N THR A 117 -2.80 -21.47 -7.18
CA THR A 117 -2.09 -20.19 -7.22
C THR A 117 -2.96 -19.12 -7.88
N THR A 118 -2.56 -17.84 -7.79
CA THR A 118 -3.24 -16.76 -8.51
C THR A 118 -3.24 -16.97 -10.01
N ALA A 119 -2.09 -17.37 -10.57
CA ALA A 119 -1.97 -17.71 -11.99
C ALA A 119 -2.90 -18.85 -12.37
N HIS A 120 -3.04 -19.87 -11.51
CA HIS A 120 -3.98 -20.96 -11.73
C HIS A 120 -5.43 -20.45 -11.77
N LEU A 121 -5.87 -19.73 -10.73
CA LEU A 121 -7.22 -19.19 -10.60
C LEU A 121 -7.60 -18.24 -11.75
N LEU A 122 -6.64 -17.46 -12.26
CA LEU A 122 -6.89 -16.48 -13.32
C LEU A 122 -6.79 -17.06 -14.73
N LEU A 123 -5.96 -18.09 -14.96
CA LEU A 123 -5.57 -18.49 -16.32
C LEU A 123 -5.88 -19.96 -16.65
N SER A 124 -6.12 -20.83 -15.67
CA SER A 124 -6.09 -22.29 -15.93
C SER A 124 -6.89 -23.16 -14.97
N CYS A 125 -7.82 -22.58 -14.18
CA CYS A 125 -8.61 -23.30 -13.18
C CYS A 125 -9.48 -24.39 -13.79
#